data_AF-A0A090YZE7-F1
#
_entry.id   AF-A0A090YZE7-F1
#
_cell.length_a   1.000
_cell.length_b   1.000
_cell.length_c   1.000
_cell.angle_alpha   90.00
_cell.angle_beta   90.00
_cell.angle_gamma   90.00
#
_symmetry.space_group_name_H-M   'P 1'
#
loop_
_entity.id
_entity.type
_entity.pdbx_description
1 polymer ?
#
loop_
_entity_poly.entity_id
_entity_poly.type
_entity_poly.pdbx_seq_one_letter_code
_entity_poly.pdbx_strand_id
1 'polypeptide(L)' 'MGLIFEEDELIDSKPIEEIIDEFSSLIKRKLRNTSFQEREDLEQELKIKIWDKVNILMEQEVPGFWEFVEQFYEDR' A
#
# COMPACT_ATOMS: atom_id res chain seq x y z
N MET A 1 -3.29 -27.78 22.30
CA MET A 1 -2.29 -26.69 22.42
C MET A 1 -2.16 -26.12 21.02
N GLY A 2 -3.13 -25.34 20.55
CA GLY A 2 -3.49 -24.02 21.06
C GLY A 2 -2.72 -23.03 20.17
N LEU A 3 -3.34 -22.14 19.40
CA LEU A 3 -4.65 -21.49 19.45
C LEU A 3 -5.09 -21.34 17.98
N ILE A 4 -6.31 -21.74 17.61
CA ILE A 4 -7.39 -20.80 17.26
C ILE A 4 -6.79 -19.54 16.61
N PHE A 5 -6.63 -19.57 15.29
CA PHE A 5 -6.69 -18.33 14.53
C PHE A 5 -8.14 -17.86 14.71
N GLU A 6 -8.34 -17.00 15.69
CA GLU A 6 -9.56 -16.23 15.83
C GLU A 6 -9.76 -15.55 14.47
N GLU A 7 -10.86 -15.88 13.80
CA GLU A 7 -11.46 -15.07 12.75
C GLU A 7 -11.84 -13.75 13.41
N ASP A 8 -10.82 -12.92 13.66
CA ASP A 8 -11.02 -11.57 14.14
C ASP A 8 -11.59 -10.75 12.98
N GLU A 9 -12.58 -9.95 13.32
CA GLU A 9 -13.55 -9.31 12.44
C GLU A 9 -12.98 -8.81 11.11
N LEU A 10 -13.63 -9.21 10.01
CA LEU A 10 -13.51 -8.64 8.67
C LEU A 10 -13.84 -7.13 8.69
N ILE A 11 -12.89 -6.33 9.14
CA ILE A 11 -12.80 -4.92 8.81
C ILE A 11 -12.38 -4.88 7.34
N ASP A 12 -13.09 -4.06 6.57
CA ASP A 12 -13.05 -3.82 5.12
C ASP A 12 -11.68 -3.30 4.60
N SER A 13 -10.60 -3.90 5.06
CA SER A 13 -9.23 -3.68 4.66
C SER A 13 -8.91 -4.71 3.59
N LYS A 14 -8.88 -4.28 2.32
CA LYS A 14 -8.35 -5.10 1.25
C LYS A 14 -7.01 -5.72 1.69
N PRO A 15 -6.81 -7.04 1.50
CA PRO A 15 -5.52 -7.67 1.74
C PRO A 15 -4.44 -6.88 0.99
N ILE A 16 -3.30 -6.65 1.63
CA ILE A 16 -2.21 -5.89 1.01
C ILE A 16 -1.71 -6.57 -0.27
N GLU A 17 -1.87 -7.89 -0.36
CA GLU A 17 -1.64 -8.69 -1.55
C GLU A 17 -2.53 -8.26 -2.74
N GLU A 18 -3.80 -7.92 -2.49
CA GLU A 18 -4.71 -7.43 -3.55
C GLU A 18 -4.29 -6.03 -4.01
N ILE A 19 -3.89 -5.17 -3.08
CA ILE A 19 -3.37 -3.84 -3.40
C ILE A 19 -2.12 -3.97 -4.28
N ILE A 20 -1.17 -4.83 -3.90
CA ILE A 20 0.04 -5.10 -4.69
C ILE A 20 -0.32 -5.67 -6.08
N ASP A 21 -1.35 -6.52 -6.18
CA ASP A 21 -1.78 -7.08 -7.47
C ASP A 21 -2.40 -6.01 -8.40
N GLU A 22 -3.12 -5.02 -7.85
CA GLU A 22 -3.58 -3.86 -8.62
C GLU A 22 -2.40 -3.06 -9.21
N PHE A 23 -1.31 -2.93 -8.45
CA PHE A 23 -0.07 -2.31 -8.92
C PHE A 23 0.73 -3.19 -9.89
N SER A 24 0.45 -4.49 -10.00
CA SER A 24 1.20 -5.42 -10.86
C SER A 24 1.23 -4.97 -12.32
N SER A 25 0.13 -4.39 -12.81
CA SER A 25 0.01 -3.85 -14.17
C SER A 25 0.97 -2.69 -14.42
N LEU A 26 1.14 -1.81 -13.43
CA LEU A 26 2.05 -0.67 -13.45
C LEU A 26 3.51 -1.12 -13.34
N ILE A 27 3.78 -2.07 -12.45
CA ILE A 27 5.10 -2.68 -12.26
C ILE A 27 5.55 -3.34 -13.56
N LYS A 28 4.75 -4.23 -14.14
CA LYS A 28 5.05 -4.90 -15.42
C LYS A 28 5.33 -3.90 -16.54
N ARG A 29 4.57 -2.80 -16.61
CA ARG A 29 4.81 -1.74 -17.61
C ARG A 29 6.16 -1.06 -17.42
N LYS A 30 6.60 -0.84 -16.19
CA LYS A 30 7.91 -0.23 -15.87
C LYS A 30 9.06 -1.22 -16.13
N LEU A 31 8.90 -2.48 -15.75
CA LEU A 31 9.90 -3.54 -15.95
C LEU A 31 10.24 -3.81 -17.42
N ARG A 32 9.31 -3.55 -18.36
CA ARG A 32 9.60 -3.66 -19.81
C ARG A 32 10.73 -2.74 -20.28
N ASN A 33 10.98 -1.64 -19.57
CA ASN A 33 12.06 -0.70 -19.87
C ASN A 33 13.40 -1.07 -19.20
N THR A 34 13.43 -2.16 -18.41
CA THR A 34 14.60 -2.63 -17.67
C THR A 34 15.22 -3.84 -18.38
N SER A 35 16.52 -4.04 -18.18
CA SER A 35 17.25 -5.21 -18.66
C SER A 35 16.69 -6.50 -18.06
N PHE A 36 16.70 -7.61 -18.81
CA PHE A 36 16.10 -8.86 -18.35
C PHE A 36 16.71 -9.38 -17.05
N GLN A 37 18.01 -9.17 -16.85
CA GLN A 37 18.75 -9.61 -15.66
C GLN A 37 18.33 -8.88 -14.39
N GLU A 38 17.90 -7.62 -14.49
CA GLU A 38 17.51 -6.80 -13.34
C GLU A 38 15.99 -6.78 -13.11
N ARG A 39 15.19 -7.37 -14.01
CA ARG A 39 13.73 -7.30 -13.94
C ARG A 39 13.16 -7.97 -12.70
N GLU A 40 13.67 -9.13 -12.33
CA GLU A 40 13.16 -9.89 -11.18
C GLU A 40 13.49 -9.17 -9.87
N ASP A 41 14.75 -8.73 -9.71
CA ASP A 41 15.18 -7.95 -8.55
C ASP A 41 14.39 -6.64 -8.42
N LEU A 42 14.23 -5.90 -9.52
CA LEU A 42 13.49 -4.65 -9.53
C LEU A 42 11.99 -4.86 -9.27
N GLU A 43 11.41 -5.97 -9.72
CA GLU A 43 10.03 -6.33 -9.40
C GLU A 43 9.83 -6.48 -7.90
N GLN A 44 10.73 -7.22 -7.24
CA GLN A 44 10.66 -7.45 -5.81
C GLN A 44 10.90 -6.17 -5.02
N GLU A 45 11.88 -5.36 -5.40
CA GLU A 45 12.15 -4.09 -4.74
C GLU A 45 10.93 -3.15 -4.81
N LEU A 46 10.23 -3.12 -5.95
CA LEU A 46 9.00 -2.33 -6.11
C LEU A 46 7.88 -2.84 -5.21
N LYS A 47 7.68 -4.16 -5.11
CA LYS A 47 6.64 -4.74 -4.23
C LYS A 47 6.89 -4.40 -2.77
N ILE A 48 8.13 -4.55 -2.31
CA ILE A 48 8.53 -4.21 -0.92
C ILE A 48 8.28 -2.72 -0.65
N LYS A 49 8.68 -1.85 -1.57
CA LYS A 49 8.51 -0.39 -1.42
C LYS A 49 7.03 0.02 -1.41
N ILE A 50 6.18 -0.67 -2.16
CA ILE A 50 4.73 -0.44 -2.12
C ILE A 50 4.16 -0.89 -0.78
N TRP A 51 4.54 -2.08 -0.30
CA TRP A 51 4.11 -2.60 1.00
C TRP A 51 4.45 -1.61 2.14
N ASP A 52 5.69 -1.12 2.19
CA ASP A 52 6.13 -0.13 3.18
C ASP A 52 5.27 1.15 3.12
N LYS A 53 4.99 1.65 1.91
CA LYS A 53 4.20 2.88 1.73
C LYS A 53 2.74 2.69 2.08
N VAL A 54 2.14 1.54 1.74
CA VAL A 54 0.75 1.23 2.08
C VAL A 54 0.60 1.13 3.59
N ASN A 55 1.52 0.46 4.29
CA ASN A 55 1.49 0.41 5.75
C ASN A 55 1.56 1.80 6.38
N ILE A 56 2.49 2.65 5.93
CA ILE A 56 2.59 4.03 6.41
C ILE A 56 1.28 4.80 6.14
N LEU A 57 0.69 4.63 4.95
CA LEU A 57 -0.56 5.32 4.59
C LEU A 57 -1.77 4.82 5.38
N MET A 58 -1.82 3.53 5.70
CA MET A 58 -2.87 2.93 6.53
C MET A 58 -2.74 3.36 8.01
N GLU A 59 -1.51 3.58 8.49
CA GLU A 59 -1.23 4.06 9.86
C GLU A 59 -1.36 5.57 10.01
N GLN A 60 -1.38 6.33 8.91
CA GLN A 60 -1.58 7.78 8.97
C GLN A 60 -3.07 8.11 9.19
N GLU A 61 -3.37 8.77 10.31
CA GLU A 61 -4.62 9.50 10.46
C GLU A 61 -4.63 10.69 9.50
N VAL A 62 -5.36 10.53 8.40
CA VAL A 62 -5.57 11.59 7.41
C VAL A 62 -6.80 12.40 7.83
N PRO A 63 -6.70 13.74 7.92
CA PRO A 63 -7.86 14.55 8.27
C PRO A 63 -8.95 14.34 7.22
N GLY A 64 -10.19 14.23 7.69
CA GLY A 64 -11.35 14.22 6.81
C GLY A 64 -11.41 15.48 5.97
N PHE A 65 -12.18 15.48 4.88
CA PHE A 65 -12.26 16.63 3.98
C PHE A 65 -12.55 17.96 4.72
N TRP A 66 -13.44 17.95 5.71
CA TRP A 66 -13.78 19.14 6.50
C TRP A 66 -12.68 19.52 7.51
N GLU A 67 -12.06 18.54 8.17
CA GLU A 67 -10.92 18.78 9.08
C GLU A 67 -9.72 19.36 8.33
N PHE A 68 -9.47 18.88 7.10
CA PHE A 68 -8.47 19.45 6.21
C PHE A 68 -8.77 20.90 5.87
N VAL A 69 -10.03 21.22 5.56
CA VAL A 69 -10.47 22.58 5.24
C VAL A 69 -10.34 23.49 6.46
N GLU A 70 -10.73 23.05 7.66
CA GLU A 70 -10.59 23.80 8.90
C GLU A 70 -9.12 24.10 9.24
N GLN A 71 -8.23 23.10 9.14
CA GLN A 71 -6.78 23.30 9.30
C GLN A 71 -6.22 24.33 8.32
N PHE A 72 -6.70 24.34 7.07
CA PHE A 72 -6.26 25.29 6.05
C PHE A 72 -6.73 26.74 6.31
N TYR A 73 -7.81 26.92 7.08
CA TYR A 73 -8.31 28.24 7.47
C TYR A 73 -7.68 28.74 8.78
N GLU A 74 -7.27 27.87 9.70
CA GLU A 74 -6.55 28.25 10.93
C GLU A 74 -5.09 28.65 10.71
N ASP A 75 -4.45 28.16 9.64
CA ASP A 75 -3.07 28.51 9.26
C ASP A 75 -2.93 29.89 8.54
N ARG A 76 -4.00 30.70 8.52
CA ARG A 76 -4.02 32.07 7.98
C ARG A 76 -4.25 33.13 9.05
#